data_AF-A0A6M7XHQ0-F1
#
_entry.id   AF-A0A6M7XHQ0-F1
#
_cell.length_a   1.000
_cell.length_b   1.000
_cell.length_c   1.000
_cell.angle_alpha   90.00
_cell.angle_beta   90.00
_cell.angle_gamma   90.00
#
_symmetry.space_group_name_H-M   'P 1'
#
loop_
_entity.id
_entity.type
_entity.pdbx_description
1 polymer ?
#
loop_
_entity_poly.entity_id
_entity_poly.type
_entity_poly.pdbx_seq_one_letter_code
_entity_poly.pdbx_strand_id
1 'polypeptide(L)'
;MRQPLAGLAILLALGAPAMATDSDFHDCSNEKADAPLRVAACTRVMADESEAYRDHVIAYVMRASALADSGDYESRGRAWRNKGADGKAVADFSQAILLDPTNVRPFQDRGILRFYSGPIADARADLEQAARLVPDSAYFAIWVDLAERHDGSAGGLRAAEGRLDMNRWPAPVVRMMLGELTPAAVLTAADDSDPVKRTEHICEANFFAAELDAAEE
;
A
#
# COMPACT_ATOMS: atom_id res chain seq x y z
N MET A 1 26.69 -25.94 -59.38
CA MET A 1 27.46 -25.21 -58.34
C MET A 1 26.50 -24.83 -57.22
N ARG A 2 26.72 -25.37 -56.02
CA ARG A 2 25.87 -25.20 -54.82
C ARG A 2 26.13 -23.84 -54.16
N GLN A 3 25.09 -23.07 -53.84
CA GLN A 3 25.18 -21.91 -52.93
C GLN A 3 25.00 -22.39 -51.47
N PRO A 4 25.76 -21.86 -50.48
CA PRO A 4 25.57 -22.22 -49.09
C PRO A 4 24.49 -21.35 -48.43
N LEU A 5 23.60 -21.99 -47.68
CA LEU A 5 22.64 -21.36 -46.79
C LEU A 5 23.37 -20.73 -45.60
N ALA A 6 23.26 -19.41 -45.43
CA ALA A 6 23.71 -18.71 -44.23
C ALA A 6 22.67 -18.94 -43.11
N GLY A 7 23.03 -19.77 -42.14
CA GLY A 7 22.22 -19.99 -40.94
C GLY A 7 22.34 -18.80 -39.98
N LEU A 8 21.24 -18.12 -39.71
CA LEU A 8 21.12 -17.08 -38.70
C LEU A 8 20.97 -17.76 -37.33
N ALA A 9 22.02 -17.75 -36.50
CA ALA A 9 21.96 -18.24 -35.14
C ALA A 9 21.38 -17.14 -34.23
N ILE A 10 20.15 -17.35 -33.74
CA ILE A 10 19.55 -16.51 -32.70
C ILE A 10 20.07 -16.99 -31.35
N LEU A 11 20.99 -16.23 -30.75
CA LEU A 11 21.43 -16.42 -29.37
C LEU A 11 20.33 -15.93 -28.42
N LEU A 12 19.56 -16.86 -27.87
CA LEU A 12 18.72 -16.62 -26.69
C LEU A 12 19.64 -16.42 -25.49
N ALA A 13 19.85 -15.16 -25.09
CA ALA A 13 20.47 -14.83 -23.82
C ALA A 13 19.49 -15.19 -22.69
N LEU A 14 19.62 -16.40 -22.15
CA LEU A 14 19.09 -16.74 -20.83
C LEU A 14 19.85 -15.86 -19.83
N GLY A 15 19.20 -14.82 -19.31
CA GLY A 15 19.79 -13.98 -18.26
C GLY A 15 20.08 -14.86 -17.04
N ALA A 16 21.35 -15.04 -16.71
CA ALA A 16 21.73 -15.63 -15.43
C ALA A 16 21.17 -14.75 -14.29
N PRO A 17 20.72 -15.32 -13.17
CA PRO A 17 20.35 -14.54 -12.01
C PRO A 17 21.55 -13.66 -11.61
N ALA A 18 21.27 -12.39 -11.28
CA ALA A 18 22.30 -11.45 -10.89
C ALA A 18 22.95 -11.92 -9.58
N MET A 19 24.27 -12.17 -9.64
CA MET A 19 25.06 -12.54 -8.47
C MET A 19 25.20 -11.34 -7.53
N ALA A 20 25.13 -11.59 -6.22
CA ALA A 20 25.50 -10.61 -5.22
C ALA A 20 27.01 -10.34 -5.31
N THR A 21 27.40 -9.12 -4.94
CA THR A 21 28.80 -8.70 -4.90
C THR A 21 29.30 -8.62 -3.47
N ASP A 22 30.63 -8.63 -3.27
CA ASP A 22 31.24 -8.39 -1.95
C ASP A 22 30.74 -7.07 -1.30
N SER A 23 30.36 -6.08 -2.11
CA SER A 23 29.77 -4.83 -1.60
C SER A 23 28.33 -5.02 -1.11
N ASP A 24 27.56 -5.94 -1.70
CA ASP A 24 26.20 -6.24 -1.24
C ASP A 24 26.22 -6.89 0.15
N PHE A 25 27.17 -7.80 0.41
CA PHE A 25 27.32 -8.35 1.75
C PHE A 25 27.80 -7.29 2.76
N HIS A 26 28.74 -6.43 2.36
CA HIS A 26 29.18 -5.30 3.19
C HIS A 26 28.00 -4.36 3.54
N ASP A 27 27.23 -3.95 2.55
CA ASP A 27 26.08 -3.06 2.71
C ASP A 27 24.97 -3.72 3.53
N CYS A 28 24.74 -5.02 3.35
CA CYS A 28 23.78 -5.80 4.13
C CYS A 28 24.17 -5.87 5.62
N SER A 29 25.45 -6.11 5.91
CA SER A 29 25.97 -6.29 7.27
C SER A 29 26.29 -4.97 8.00
N ASN A 30 26.23 -3.83 7.30
CA ASN A 30 26.51 -2.52 7.89
C ASN A 30 25.28 -1.96 8.63
N GLU A 31 25.19 -2.20 9.94
CA GLU A 31 24.11 -1.69 10.81
C GLU A 31 23.96 -0.16 10.81
N LYS A 32 25.01 0.58 10.45
CA LYS A 32 24.98 2.06 10.39
C LYS A 32 24.51 2.60 9.04
N ALA A 33 24.37 1.74 8.04
CA ALA A 33 23.85 2.15 6.75
C ALA A 33 22.35 2.45 6.82
N ASP A 34 21.88 3.23 5.85
CA ASP A 34 20.46 3.52 5.65
C ASP A 34 19.67 2.21 5.47
N ALA A 35 18.53 2.09 6.16
CA ALA A 35 17.75 0.86 6.17
C ALA A 35 17.32 0.38 4.76
N PRO A 36 16.90 1.27 3.82
CA PRO A 36 16.68 0.93 2.42
C PRO A 36 17.87 0.26 1.73
N LEU A 37 19.07 0.80 1.91
CA LEU A 37 20.28 0.22 1.33
C LEU A 37 20.51 -1.19 1.88
N ARG A 38 20.39 -1.36 3.20
CA ARG A 38 20.55 -2.65 3.88
C ARG A 38 19.53 -3.68 3.38
N VAL A 39 18.24 -3.32 3.30
CA VAL A 39 17.19 -4.25 2.82
C VAL A 39 17.47 -4.68 1.39
N ALA A 40 17.80 -3.74 0.50
CA ALA A 40 18.07 -4.05 -0.90
C ALA A 40 19.30 -4.95 -1.05
N ALA A 41 20.38 -4.64 -0.32
CA ALA A 41 21.61 -5.42 -0.33
C ALA A 41 21.39 -6.83 0.23
N CYS A 42 20.76 -6.96 1.41
CA CYS A 42 20.44 -8.26 1.98
C CYS A 42 19.48 -9.07 1.08
N THR A 43 18.53 -8.42 0.39
CA THR A 43 17.63 -9.12 -0.55
C THR A 43 18.39 -9.70 -1.73
N ARG A 44 19.43 -9.01 -2.24
CA ARG A 44 20.31 -9.56 -3.29
C ARG A 44 21.14 -10.73 -2.77
N VAL A 45 21.76 -10.61 -1.59
CA VAL A 45 22.51 -11.72 -0.97
C VAL A 45 21.62 -12.95 -0.76
N MET A 46 20.38 -12.76 -0.30
CA MET A 46 19.42 -13.85 -0.11
C MET A 46 18.94 -14.49 -1.42
N ALA A 47 18.99 -13.76 -2.53
CA ALA A 47 18.56 -14.25 -3.84
C ALA A 47 19.69 -14.93 -4.63
N ASP A 48 20.94 -14.81 -4.18
CA ASP A 48 22.10 -15.43 -4.80
C ASP A 48 22.33 -16.85 -4.24
N GLU A 49 21.94 -17.87 -5.01
CA GLU A 49 22.08 -19.28 -4.61
C GLU A 49 23.53 -19.77 -4.50
N SER A 50 24.51 -19.03 -5.02
CA SER A 50 25.93 -19.38 -4.90
C SER A 50 26.57 -18.91 -3.59
N GLU A 51 25.90 -18.00 -2.88
CA GLU A 51 26.42 -17.43 -1.64
C GLU A 51 26.52 -18.48 -0.54
N ALA A 52 27.46 -18.28 0.37
CA ALA A 52 27.65 -19.21 1.47
C ALA A 52 26.37 -19.30 2.32
N TYR A 53 26.03 -20.49 2.80
CA TYR A 53 24.87 -20.70 3.67
C TYR A 53 24.90 -19.79 4.91
N ARG A 54 26.10 -19.51 5.45
CA ARG A 54 26.29 -18.58 6.56
C ARG A 54 25.85 -17.15 6.21
N ASP A 55 26.15 -16.69 5.01
CA ASP A 55 25.92 -15.32 4.58
C ASP A 55 24.44 -15.09 4.25
N HIS A 56 23.75 -16.13 3.75
CA HIS A 56 22.29 -16.16 3.71
C HIS A 56 21.67 -15.95 5.08
N VAL A 57 22.10 -16.73 6.09
CA VAL A 57 21.55 -16.60 7.47
C VAL A 57 21.76 -15.20 8.03
N ILE A 58 22.96 -14.62 7.82
CA ILE A 58 23.25 -13.23 8.20
C ILE A 58 22.31 -12.28 7.45
N ALA A 59 22.14 -12.45 6.14
CA ALA A 59 21.28 -11.59 5.33
C ALA A 59 19.80 -11.66 5.75
N TYR A 60 19.29 -12.82 6.14
CA TYR A 60 17.94 -12.96 6.70
C TYR A 60 17.77 -12.13 7.99
N VAL A 61 18.71 -12.26 8.94
CA VAL A 61 18.67 -11.55 10.23
C VAL A 61 18.85 -10.05 10.02
N MET A 62 19.81 -9.65 9.19
CA MET A 62 20.11 -8.25 8.92
C MET A 62 18.99 -7.56 8.16
N ARG A 63 18.32 -8.25 7.22
CA ARG A 63 17.12 -7.76 6.55
C ARG A 63 15.98 -7.59 7.53
N ALA A 64 15.76 -8.53 8.43
CA ALA A 64 14.73 -8.41 9.46
C ALA A 64 14.99 -7.20 10.39
N SER A 65 16.25 -6.96 10.79
CA SER A 65 16.62 -5.75 11.54
C SER A 65 16.38 -4.47 10.74
N ALA A 66 16.79 -4.43 9.46
CA ALA A 66 16.57 -3.24 8.62
C ALA A 66 15.07 -2.99 8.36
N LEU A 67 14.25 -4.03 8.29
CA LEU A 67 12.79 -3.93 8.24
C LEU A 67 12.20 -3.46 9.58
N ALA A 68 12.78 -3.83 10.73
CA ALA A 68 12.37 -3.28 12.01
C ALA A 68 12.69 -1.77 12.10
N ASP A 69 13.89 -1.38 11.66
CA ASP A 69 14.28 0.04 11.53
C ASP A 69 13.35 0.78 10.56
N SER A 70 12.83 0.11 9.52
CA SER A 70 11.85 0.71 8.57
C SER A 70 10.52 1.14 9.22
N GLY A 71 10.14 0.52 10.35
CA GLY A 71 9.01 0.97 11.16
C GLY A 71 9.17 2.41 11.67
N ASP A 72 10.41 2.93 11.69
CA ASP A 72 10.70 4.35 11.91
C ASP A 72 10.15 5.22 10.79
N TYR A 73 10.30 4.87 9.50
CA TYR A 73 9.77 5.72 8.42
C TYR A 73 8.24 5.78 8.43
N GLU A 74 7.54 4.65 8.65
CA GLU A 74 6.08 4.66 8.76
C GLU A 74 5.63 5.56 9.92
N SER A 75 6.24 5.39 11.09
CA SER A 75 5.90 6.14 12.31
C SER A 75 6.27 7.62 12.19
N ARG A 76 7.41 7.93 11.58
CA ARG A 76 7.90 9.28 11.33
C ARG A 76 7.06 9.99 10.27
N GLY A 77 6.63 9.26 9.24
CA GLY A 77 5.68 9.74 8.24
C GLY A 77 4.37 10.20 8.88
N ARG A 78 3.79 9.39 9.78
CA ARG A 78 2.62 9.80 10.58
C ARG A 78 2.91 11.00 11.48
N ALA A 79 4.09 11.04 12.12
CA ALA A 79 4.47 12.18 12.94
C ALA A 79 4.61 13.48 12.12
N TRP A 80 5.09 13.40 10.88
CA TRP A 80 5.13 14.54 9.96
C TRP A 80 3.75 14.95 9.48
N ARG A 81 2.88 13.99 9.14
CA ARG A 81 1.48 14.25 8.80
C ARG A 81 0.77 15.00 9.93
N ASN A 82 0.93 14.55 11.17
CA ASN A 82 0.33 15.21 12.34
C ASN A 82 0.87 16.63 12.57
N LYS A 83 2.05 16.96 12.03
CA LYS A 83 2.64 18.30 12.03
C LYS A 83 2.26 19.14 10.80
N GLY A 84 1.43 18.62 9.90
CA GLY A 84 1.09 19.24 8.61
C GLY A 84 2.27 19.32 7.63
N ALA A 85 3.31 18.52 7.84
CA ALA A 85 4.51 18.49 7.01
C ALA A 85 4.39 17.43 5.91
N ASP A 86 3.39 17.59 5.04
CA ASP A 86 2.91 16.55 4.12
C ASP A 86 3.99 16.05 3.17
N GLY A 87 4.83 16.94 2.63
CA GLY A 87 5.94 16.53 1.77
C GLY A 87 6.95 15.60 2.48
N LYS A 88 7.19 15.81 3.78
CA LYS A 88 8.05 14.91 4.57
C LYS A 88 7.35 13.59 4.87
N ALA A 89 6.05 13.64 5.17
CA ALA A 89 5.26 12.44 5.39
C ALA A 89 5.22 11.55 4.14
N VAL A 90 4.95 12.14 2.96
CA VAL A 90 4.98 11.45 1.67
C VAL A 90 6.36 10.82 1.41
N ALA A 91 7.46 11.55 1.69
CA ALA A 91 8.81 11.02 1.51
C ALA A 91 9.05 9.79 2.40
N ASP A 92 8.69 9.86 3.68
CA ASP A 92 8.88 8.76 4.63
C ASP A 92 7.98 7.55 4.30
N PHE A 93 6.71 7.76 3.96
CA PHE A 93 5.85 6.67 3.48
C PHE A 93 6.39 6.03 2.20
N SER A 94 6.99 6.83 1.31
CA SER A 94 7.61 6.30 0.08
C SER A 94 8.81 5.41 0.40
N GLN A 95 9.62 5.75 1.40
CA GLN A 95 10.71 4.88 1.86
C GLN A 95 10.16 3.59 2.49
N ALA A 96 9.11 3.67 3.31
CA ALA A 96 8.47 2.49 3.88
C ALA A 96 7.92 1.54 2.81
N ILE A 97 7.36 2.08 1.72
CA ILE A 97 6.86 1.29 0.57
C ILE A 97 8.01 0.61 -0.19
N LEU A 98 9.13 1.31 -0.40
CA LEU A 98 10.30 0.73 -1.06
C LEU A 98 10.90 -0.41 -0.24
N LEU A 99 10.83 -0.31 1.09
CA LEU A 99 11.35 -1.29 2.04
C LEU A 99 10.50 -2.55 2.11
N ASP A 100 9.18 -2.38 2.22
CA ASP A 100 8.21 -3.47 2.22
C ASP A 100 7.02 -3.12 1.32
N PRO A 101 7.04 -3.55 0.04
CA PRO A 101 5.94 -3.28 -0.89
C PRO A 101 4.67 -4.10 -0.59
N THR A 102 4.72 -4.98 0.41
CA THR A 102 3.57 -5.77 0.88
C THR A 102 2.93 -5.21 2.14
N ASN A 103 3.58 -4.25 2.81
CA ASN A 103 2.98 -3.53 3.92
C ASN A 103 1.92 -2.56 3.41
N VAL A 104 0.66 -2.81 3.78
CA VAL A 104 -0.50 -2.02 3.35
C VAL A 104 -0.54 -0.63 3.98
N ARG A 105 0.01 -0.43 5.19
CA ARG A 105 -0.20 0.81 5.96
C ARG A 105 0.43 2.03 5.30
N PRO A 106 1.67 1.99 4.80
CA PRO A 106 2.25 3.12 4.09
C PRO A 106 1.47 3.54 2.84
N PHE A 107 0.89 2.59 2.09
CA PHE A 107 0.01 2.90 0.97
C PHE A 107 -1.28 3.58 1.44
N GLN A 108 -1.92 3.04 2.48
CA GLN A 108 -3.11 3.66 3.08
C GLN A 108 -2.82 5.09 3.58
N ASP A 109 -1.80 5.26 4.41
CA ASP A 109 -1.47 6.54 5.04
C ASP A 109 -1.07 7.60 3.99
N ARG A 110 -0.29 7.21 2.97
CA ARG A 110 0.11 8.10 1.87
C ARG A 110 -1.06 8.42 0.93
N GLY A 111 -1.89 7.43 0.63
CA GLY A 111 -3.09 7.59 -0.19
C GLY A 111 -4.08 8.56 0.44
N ILE A 112 -4.42 8.36 1.72
CA ILE A 112 -5.32 9.27 2.47
C ILE A 112 -4.70 10.67 2.59
N LEU A 113 -3.39 10.78 2.84
CA LEU A 113 -2.74 12.08 2.88
C LEU A 113 -2.86 12.82 1.54
N ARG A 114 -2.56 12.13 0.43
CA ARG A 114 -2.66 12.69 -0.93
C ARG A 114 -4.09 13.00 -1.32
N PHE A 115 -5.06 12.23 -0.81
CA PHE A 115 -6.47 12.50 -1.05
C PHE A 115 -6.87 13.90 -0.53
N TYR A 116 -6.39 14.28 0.66
CA TYR A 116 -6.73 15.58 1.25
C TYR A 116 -5.86 16.75 0.79
N SER A 117 -4.58 16.53 0.49
CA SER A 117 -3.62 17.62 0.28
C SER A 117 -2.76 17.49 -0.98
N GLY A 118 -3.03 16.50 -1.82
CA GLY A 118 -2.23 16.19 -2.99
C GLY A 118 -3.05 15.84 -4.24
N PRO A 119 -2.39 15.28 -5.27
CA PRO A 119 -3.05 14.87 -6.49
C PRO A 119 -3.94 13.65 -6.25
N ILE A 120 -5.25 13.77 -6.52
CA ILE A 120 -6.22 12.67 -6.39
C ILE A 120 -5.81 11.42 -7.19
N ALA A 121 -5.19 11.61 -8.36
CA ALA A 121 -4.69 10.49 -9.16
C ALA A 121 -3.62 9.66 -8.42
N ASP A 122 -2.71 10.31 -7.70
CA ASP A 122 -1.69 9.62 -6.90
C ASP A 122 -2.30 8.97 -5.65
N ALA A 123 -3.32 9.61 -5.06
CA ALA A 123 -4.08 9.05 -3.95
C ALA A 123 -4.79 7.75 -4.37
N ARG A 124 -5.50 7.77 -5.51
CA ARG A 124 -6.16 6.61 -6.10
C ARG A 124 -5.16 5.47 -6.32
N ALA A 125 -4.00 5.74 -6.91
CA ALA A 125 -3.00 4.72 -7.18
C ALA A 125 -2.51 4.00 -5.89
N ASP A 126 -2.30 4.76 -4.81
CA ASP A 126 -1.92 4.22 -3.51
C ASP A 126 -3.05 3.41 -2.86
N LEU A 127 -4.27 3.92 -2.91
CA LEU A 127 -5.46 3.26 -2.34
C LEU A 127 -5.82 1.99 -3.10
N GLU A 128 -5.69 1.98 -4.42
CA GLU A 128 -5.84 0.77 -5.23
C GLU A 128 -4.76 -0.27 -4.92
N GLN A 129 -3.52 0.16 -4.65
CA GLN A 129 -2.49 -0.77 -4.22
C GLN A 129 -2.83 -1.39 -2.85
N ALA A 130 -3.37 -0.59 -1.92
CA ALA A 130 -3.86 -1.11 -0.65
C ALA A 130 -5.04 -2.10 -0.84
N ALA A 131 -5.99 -1.79 -1.73
CA ALA A 131 -7.10 -2.67 -2.10
C ALA A 131 -6.63 -3.96 -2.79
N ARG A 132 -5.53 -3.93 -3.56
CA ARG A 132 -4.94 -5.14 -4.14
C ARG A 132 -4.31 -6.05 -3.08
N LEU A 133 -3.69 -5.47 -2.05
CA LEU A 133 -3.08 -6.21 -0.94
C LEU A 133 -4.13 -6.80 0.02
N VAL A 134 -5.25 -6.11 0.22
CA VAL A 134 -6.34 -6.54 1.12
C VAL A 134 -7.70 -6.39 0.40
N PRO A 135 -8.05 -7.33 -0.50
CA PRO A 135 -9.19 -7.20 -1.42
C PRO A 135 -10.56 -7.23 -0.75
N ASP A 136 -10.69 -7.81 0.44
CA ASP A 136 -11.92 -7.93 1.21
C ASP A 136 -12.16 -6.74 2.17
N SER A 137 -11.28 -5.73 2.17
CA SER A 137 -11.43 -4.53 2.98
C SER A 137 -12.47 -3.58 2.37
N ALA A 138 -13.61 -3.44 3.06
CA ALA A 138 -14.63 -2.46 2.71
C ALA A 138 -14.08 -1.02 2.74
N TYR A 139 -13.20 -0.71 3.71
CA TYR A 139 -12.60 0.63 3.79
C TYR A 139 -11.73 0.96 2.58
N PHE A 140 -10.93 0.02 2.07
CA PHE A 140 -10.14 0.29 0.86
C PHE A 140 -11.02 0.42 -0.38
N ALA A 141 -12.10 -0.36 -0.47
CA ALA A 141 -13.08 -0.20 -1.54
C ALA A 141 -13.76 1.18 -1.49
N ILE A 142 -14.16 1.64 -0.30
CA ILE A 142 -14.74 2.97 -0.06
C ILE A 142 -13.75 4.08 -0.46
N TRP A 143 -12.50 3.99 0.00
CA TRP A 143 -11.49 5.01 -0.31
C TRP A 143 -11.15 5.09 -1.80
N VAL A 144 -11.09 3.95 -2.51
CA VAL A 144 -10.91 3.94 -3.96
C VAL A 144 -12.11 4.60 -4.65
N ASP A 145 -13.34 4.26 -4.24
CA ASP A 145 -14.57 4.84 -4.80
C ASP A 145 -14.63 6.37 -4.61
N LEU A 146 -14.27 6.87 -3.43
CA LEU A 146 -14.17 8.31 -3.18
C LEU A 146 -13.11 8.96 -4.08
N ALA A 147 -11.90 8.38 -4.16
CA ALA A 147 -10.84 8.92 -5.01
C ALA A 147 -11.24 8.95 -6.49
N GLU A 148 -12.00 7.97 -6.98
CA GLU A 148 -12.53 7.96 -8.33
C GLU A 148 -13.56 9.08 -8.56
N ARG A 149 -14.50 9.26 -7.63
CA ARG A 149 -15.52 10.32 -7.72
C ARG A 149 -14.91 11.73 -7.71
N HIS A 150 -13.91 11.97 -6.86
CA HIS A 150 -13.19 13.25 -6.83
C HIS A 150 -12.42 13.54 -8.13
N ASP A 151 -12.08 12.52 -8.92
CA ASP A 151 -11.49 12.65 -10.27
C ASP A 151 -12.57 12.68 -11.38
N GLY A 152 -13.85 12.82 -11.02
CA GLY A 152 -15.00 12.83 -11.94
C GLY A 152 -15.30 11.47 -12.60
N SER A 153 -14.65 10.40 -12.13
CA SER A 153 -14.88 9.03 -12.63
C SER A 153 -16.08 8.40 -11.92
N ALA A 154 -16.73 7.43 -12.58
CA ALA A 154 -17.74 6.62 -11.91
C ALA A 154 -17.08 5.76 -10.83
N GLY A 155 -17.62 5.80 -9.61
CA GLY A 155 -17.12 5.01 -8.49
C GLY A 155 -17.21 3.50 -8.72
N GLY A 156 -16.12 2.80 -8.41
CA GLY A 156 -15.90 1.37 -8.61
C GLY A 156 -16.39 0.48 -7.47
N LEU A 157 -17.02 1.03 -6.41
CA LEU A 157 -17.43 0.27 -5.22
C LEU A 157 -18.34 -0.91 -5.56
N ARG A 158 -19.22 -0.75 -6.55
CA ARG A 158 -20.14 -1.81 -6.99
C ARG A 158 -19.40 -3.06 -7.50
N ALA A 159 -18.23 -2.89 -8.13
CA ALA A 159 -17.41 -4.02 -8.57
C ALA A 159 -16.74 -4.75 -7.40
N ALA A 160 -16.58 -4.09 -6.25
CA ALA A 160 -16.01 -4.67 -5.04
C ALA A 160 -17.06 -5.40 -4.17
N GLU A 161 -18.35 -5.12 -4.31
CA GLU A 161 -19.39 -5.61 -3.38
C GLU A 161 -19.36 -7.13 -3.15
N GLY A 162 -19.16 -7.92 -4.21
CA GLY A 162 -19.17 -9.39 -4.14
C GLY A 162 -18.05 -10.00 -3.29
N ARG A 163 -17.03 -9.23 -2.90
CA ARG A 163 -15.92 -9.66 -2.03
C ARG A 163 -15.98 -9.06 -0.61
N LEU A 164 -16.95 -8.20 -0.31
CA LEU A 164 -17.05 -7.53 0.98
C LEU A 164 -17.92 -8.31 1.97
N ASP A 165 -17.58 -8.26 3.25
CA ASP A 165 -18.47 -8.72 4.31
C ASP A 165 -19.56 -7.67 4.57
N MET A 166 -20.73 -7.90 3.96
CA MET A 166 -21.88 -7.01 4.03
C MET A 166 -22.78 -7.24 5.26
N ASN A 167 -22.32 -8.02 6.25
CA ASN A 167 -23.06 -8.33 7.49
C ASN A 167 -22.52 -7.61 8.73
N ARG A 168 -21.41 -6.89 8.61
CA ARG A 168 -20.77 -6.16 9.71
C ARG A 168 -20.52 -4.71 9.31
N TRP A 169 -20.23 -3.86 10.28
CA TRP A 169 -19.72 -2.52 10.01
C TRP A 169 -18.43 -2.60 9.16
N PRO A 170 -18.23 -1.78 8.10
CA PRO A 170 -19.03 -0.62 7.68
C PRO A 170 -20.06 -0.89 6.56
N ALA A 171 -20.67 -2.07 6.47
CA ALA A 171 -21.63 -2.40 5.40
C ALA A 171 -22.78 -1.37 5.20
N PRO A 172 -23.37 -0.74 6.23
CA PRO A 172 -24.34 0.33 6.03
C PRO A 172 -23.76 1.54 5.27
N VAL A 173 -22.49 1.86 5.48
CA VAL A 173 -21.79 2.93 4.74
C VAL A 173 -21.65 2.54 3.27
N VAL A 174 -21.25 1.29 2.98
CA VAL A 174 -21.14 0.78 1.60
C VAL A 174 -22.49 0.92 0.88
N ARG A 175 -23.59 0.52 1.53
CA ARG A 175 -24.95 0.65 0.96
C ARG A 175 -25.33 2.11 0.71
N MET A 176 -24.93 3.03 1.58
CA MET A 176 -25.16 4.46 1.35
C MET A 176 -24.41 4.96 0.12
N MET A 177 -23.13 4.63 -0.02
CA MET A 177 -22.33 5.00 -1.19
C MET A 177 -22.84 4.41 -2.50
N LEU A 178 -23.52 3.26 -2.45
CA LEU A 178 -24.20 2.63 -3.58
C LEU A 178 -25.57 3.23 -3.89
N GLY A 179 -26.08 4.15 -3.05
CA GLY A 179 -27.40 4.79 -3.18
C GLY A 179 -28.56 3.98 -2.60
N GLU A 180 -28.28 2.94 -1.81
CA GLU A 180 -29.29 2.03 -1.25
C GLU A 180 -29.78 2.46 0.13
N LEU A 181 -28.97 3.23 0.86
CA LEU A 181 -29.32 3.80 2.17
C LEU A 181 -29.11 5.31 2.19
N THR A 182 -29.99 6.00 2.91
CA THR A 182 -29.79 7.42 3.26
C THR A 182 -28.78 7.57 4.40
N PRO A 183 -28.10 8.72 4.54
CA PRO A 183 -27.24 9.00 5.70
C PRO A 183 -27.95 8.80 7.05
N ALA A 184 -29.23 9.19 7.15
CA ALA A 184 -30.04 8.98 8.36
C ALA A 184 -30.26 7.49 8.70
N ALA A 185 -30.39 6.64 7.68
CA ALA A 185 -30.51 5.19 7.88
C ALA A 185 -29.18 4.57 8.34
N VAL A 186 -28.04 5.06 7.84
CA VAL A 186 -26.71 4.65 8.32
C VAL A 186 -26.51 5.04 9.78
N LEU A 187 -26.88 6.27 10.17
CA LEU A 187 -26.81 6.72 11.56
C LEU A 187 -27.70 5.89 12.50
N THR A 188 -28.84 5.43 12.01
CA THR A 188 -29.69 4.48 12.75
C THR A 188 -29.00 3.13 12.91
N ALA A 189 -28.35 2.62 11.86
CA ALA A 189 -27.59 1.37 11.89
C ALA A 189 -26.29 1.45 12.73
N ALA A 190 -25.80 2.66 13.00
CA ALA A 190 -24.65 2.91 13.86
C ALA A 190 -24.95 2.77 15.35
N ASP A 191 -26.24 2.65 15.75
CA ASP A 191 -26.59 2.43 17.15
C ASP A 191 -26.12 1.04 17.62
N ASP A 192 -25.24 1.03 18.62
CA ASP A 192 -24.71 -0.18 19.25
C ASP A 192 -24.91 -0.09 20.76
N SER A 193 -25.18 -1.21 21.42
CA SER A 193 -25.21 -1.30 22.88
C SER A 193 -23.87 -0.92 23.52
N ASP A 194 -22.75 -1.17 22.82
CA ASP A 194 -21.41 -0.74 23.19
C ASP A 194 -21.23 0.75 22.87
N PRO A 195 -21.03 1.63 23.87
CA PRO A 195 -20.92 3.07 23.65
C PRO A 195 -19.69 3.47 22.84
N VAL A 196 -18.60 2.67 22.84
CA VAL A 196 -17.40 2.94 22.05
C VAL A 196 -17.71 2.71 20.58
N LYS A 197 -18.24 1.53 20.24
CA LYS A 197 -18.63 1.21 18.86
C LYS A 197 -19.69 2.15 18.33
N ARG A 198 -20.71 2.47 19.14
CA ARG A 198 -21.73 3.46 18.77
C ARG A 198 -21.09 4.78 18.36
N THR A 199 -20.14 5.28 19.17
CA THR A 199 -19.47 6.55 18.89
C THR A 199 -18.62 6.47 17.62
N GLU A 200 -17.83 5.41 17.46
CA GLU A 200 -17.00 5.18 16.27
C GLU A 200 -17.84 5.09 14.99
N HIS A 201 -18.90 4.28 14.99
CA HIS A 201 -19.79 4.11 13.85
C HIS A 201 -20.52 5.41 13.48
N ILE A 202 -20.96 6.20 14.47
CA ILE A 202 -21.57 7.51 14.23
C ILE A 202 -20.56 8.46 13.58
N CYS A 203 -19.32 8.50 14.08
CA CYS A 203 -18.26 9.32 13.49
C CYS A 203 -18.00 8.93 12.04
N GLU A 204 -17.86 7.64 11.76
CA GLU A 204 -17.62 7.14 10.40
C GLU A 204 -18.81 7.38 9.47
N ALA A 205 -20.05 7.18 9.93
CA ALA A 205 -21.25 7.48 9.16
C ALA A 205 -21.29 8.94 8.71
N ASN A 206 -21.05 9.87 9.65
CA ASN A 206 -21.03 11.30 9.35
C ASN A 206 -19.87 11.67 8.42
N PHE A 207 -18.70 11.08 8.64
CA PHE A 207 -17.53 11.31 7.80
C PHE A 207 -17.80 10.90 6.34
N PHE A 208 -18.20 9.65 6.10
CA PHE A 208 -18.41 9.17 4.74
C PHE A 208 -19.62 9.78 4.04
N ALA A 209 -20.64 10.22 4.79
CA ALA A 209 -21.74 10.98 4.22
C ALA A 209 -21.25 12.34 3.70
N ALA A 210 -20.43 13.05 4.48
CA ALA A 210 -19.87 14.34 4.07
C ALA A 210 -18.92 14.21 2.87
N GLU A 211 -18.07 13.18 2.82
CA GLU A 211 -17.19 12.93 1.68
C GLU A 211 -17.98 12.57 0.41
N LEU A 212 -19.08 11.81 0.56
CA LEU A 212 -19.95 11.50 -0.57
C LEU A 212 -20.61 12.76 -1.13
N ASP A 213 -21.16 13.61 -0.26
CA ASP A 213 -21.77 14.89 -0.67
C ASP A 213 -20.74 15.80 -1.36
N ALA A 214 -19.52 15.89 -0.83
CA ALA A 214 -18.44 16.72 -1.39
C ALA A 214 -17.96 16.24 -2.77
N ALA A 215 -18.12 14.95 -3.08
CA ALA A 215 -17.74 14.39 -4.37
C ALA A 215 -18.82 14.55 -5.47
N GLU A 216 -20.02 15.00 -5.10
CA GLU A 216 -21.15 15.23 -6.01
C GLU A 216 -21.31 16.71 -6.43
N GLU A 217 -20.56 17.63 -5.81
CA GLU A 217 -20.50 19.07 -6.13
C GLU A 217 -19.59 19.39 -7.33
#